data_AF-A0A7X9BRW3-F1
#
_entry.id   AF-A0A7X9BRW3-F1
#
_cell.length_a   1.000
_cell.length_b   1.000
_cell.length_c   1.000
_cell.angle_alpha   90.00
_cell.angle_beta   90.00
_cell.angle_gamma   90.00
#
_symmetry.space_group_name_H-M   'P 1'
#
loop_
_entity.id
_entity.type
_entity.pdbx_description
1 polymer ?
#
loop_
_entity_poly.entity_id
_entity_poly.type
_entity_poly.pdbx_seq_one_letter_code
_entity_poly.pdbx_strand_id
1 'polypeptide(L)'
;MKSLGTYKSEYRKMIKIFAGMLNQYEIFEEKFEASGCKIEEEYTNKAGATNMRKVPLYTAMESLRKDIAAYSDRLCLNPKSLESIKIEKEGKSTLASVLSNLEE
;
A
#
# COMPACT_ATOMS: atom_id res chain seq x y z
N MET A 1 0.47 -5.28 10.90
CA MET A 1 -0.23 -6.52 10.50
C MET A 1 -0.52 -7.45 11.67
N LYS A 2 0.47 -7.96 12.43
CA LYS A 2 0.22 -8.91 13.54
C LYS A 2 -0.76 -8.37 14.60
N SER A 3 -0.51 -7.15 15.10
CA SER A 3 -1.43 -6.46 16.03
C SER A 3 -2.80 -6.17 15.44
N LEU A 4 -2.91 -6.08 14.11
CA LEU A 4 -4.15 -5.87 13.39
C LEU A 4 -4.88 -7.19 13.06
N GLY A 5 -4.29 -8.35 13.39
CA GLY A 5 -4.86 -9.67 13.03
C GLY A 5 -4.83 -9.99 11.53
N THR A 6 -4.12 -9.21 10.71
CA THR A 6 -4.15 -9.33 9.23
C THR A 6 -2.97 -10.10 8.66
N TYR A 7 -2.01 -10.49 9.50
CA TYR A 7 -0.79 -11.15 9.05
C TYR A 7 -1.05 -12.60 8.66
N LYS A 8 -0.61 -12.96 7.44
CA LYS A 8 -0.53 -14.33 6.94
C LYS A 8 0.85 -14.57 6.32
N SER A 9 1.41 -15.77 6.48
CA SER A 9 2.73 -16.14 5.93
C SER A 9 2.80 -15.99 4.41
N GLU A 10 1.68 -16.24 3.75
CA GLU A 10 1.42 -16.18 2.32
C GLU A 10 1.62 -14.76 1.78
N TYR A 11 1.42 -13.74 2.62
CA TYR A 11 1.63 -12.33 2.27
C TYR A 11 3.09 -11.90 2.32
N ARG A 12 4.04 -12.75 2.75
CA ARG A 12 5.46 -12.37 2.90
C ARG A 12 6.04 -11.72 1.64
N LYS A 13 5.76 -12.27 0.45
CA LYS A 13 6.23 -11.70 -0.81
C LYS A 13 5.61 -10.32 -1.07
N MET A 14 4.31 -10.18 -0.85
CA MET A 14 3.59 -8.91 -1.03
C MET A 14 4.07 -7.85 -0.04
N ILE A 15 4.32 -8.22 1.22
CA ILE A 15 4.90 -7.33 2.24
C ILE A 15 6.27 -6.81 1.81
N LYS A 16 7.13 -7.70 1.28
CA LYS A 16 8.46 -7.30 0.77
C LYS A 16 8.36 -6.31 -0.40
N ILE A 17 7.45 -6.58 -1.35
CA ILE A 17 7.21 -5.67 -2.49
C ILE A 17 6.72 -4.32 -1.97
N PHE A 18 5.76 -4.31 -1.05
CA PHE A 18 5.23 -3.09 -0.45
C PHE A 18 6.31 -2.27 0.26
N ALA A 19 7.15 -2.91 1.08
CA ALA A 19 8.28 -2.24 1.73
C ALA A 19 9.26 -1.65 0.71
N GLY A 20 9.54 -2.37 -0.38
CA GLY A 20 10.36 -1.85 -1.48
C GLY A 20 9.75 -0.63 -2.16
N MET A 21 8.43 -0.61 -2.37
CA MET A 21 7.75 0.56 -2.94
C MET A 21 7.82 1.79 -2.04
N LEU A 22 7.69 1.62 -0.71
CA LEU A 22 7.84 2.73 0.24
C LEU A 22 9.25 3.32 0.18
N ASN A 23 10.28 2.48 0.22
CA ASN A 23 11.66 2.95 0.11
C ASN A 23 11.97 3.59 -1.25
N GLN A 24 11.44 3.03 -2.34
CA GLN A 24 11.56 3.63 -3.67
C GLN A 24 10.90 5.01 -3.74
N TYR A 25 9.80 5.20 -3.02
CA TYR A 25 9.08 6.46 -2.96
C TYR A 25 9.87 7.52 -2.18
N GLU A 26 10.49 7.17 -1.04
CA GLU A 26 11.40 8.06 -0.30
C GLU A 26 12.56 8.55 -1.19
N ILE A 27 13.19 7.64 -1.94
CA ILE A 27 14.26 8.00 -2.90
C ILE A 27 13.75 8.95 -3.99
N PHE A 28 12.50 8.81 -4.42
CA PHE A 28 11.91 9.73 -5.38
C PHE A 28 11.59 11.09 -4.77
N GLU A 29 11.17 11.15 -3.50
CA GLU A 29 10.96 12.41 -2.78
C GLU A 29 12.25 13.20 -2.65
N GLU A 30 13.35 12.57 -2.24
CA GLU A 30 14.68 13.22 -2.17
C GLU A 30 15.10 13.80 -3.52
N LYS A 31 14.91 13.04 -4.61
CA LYS A 31 15.22 13.50 -5.98
C LYS A 31 14.30 14.62 -6.44
N PHE A 32 13.04 14.58 -6.04
CA PHE A 32 12.05 15.59 -6.40
C PHE A 32 12.34 16.91 -5.69
N GLU A 33 12.68 16.86 -4.40
CA GLU A 33 13.16 18.03 -3.64
C GLU A 33 14.44 18.60 -4.24
N ALA A 34 15.43 17.75 -4.55
CA ALA A 34 16.67 18.17 -5.20
C ALA A 34 16.44 18.80 -6.60
N SER A 35 15.35 18.46 -7.28
CA SER A 35 14.95 19.08 -8.55
C SER A 35 14.31 20.47 -8.39
N GLY A 36 14.04 20.91 -7.16
CA GLY A 36 13.26 22.11 -6.85
C GLY A 36 11.76 21.89 -7.00
N CYS A 37 11.29 20.66 -6.80
CA CYS A 37 9.87 20.28 -6.90
C CYS A 37 9.23 20.62 -8.25
N LYS A 38 9.98 20.51 -9.34
CA LYS A 38 9.49 20.83 -10.69
C LYS A 38 8.50 19.77 -11.16
N ILE A 39 7.28 20.19 -11.46
CA ILE A 39 6.22 19.32 -11.98
C ILE A 39 6.16 19.29 -13.51
N GLU A 40 6.74 20.30 -14.17
CA GLU A 40 6.80 20.41 -15.62
C GLU A 40 8.21 20.78 -16.09
N GLU A 41 8.54 20.35 -17.32
CA GLU A 41 9.78 20.65 -18.02
C GLU A 41 9.50 20.94 -19.49
N GLU A 42 10.35 21.76 -20.09
CA GLU A 42 10.34 21.97 -21.53
C GLU A 42 10.85 20.72 -22.25
N TYR A 43 10.16 20.30 -23.30
CA TYR A 43 10.49 19.13 -24.08
C TYR A 43 10.28 19.38 -25.57
N THR A 44 11.35 19.18 -26.33
CA THR A 44 11.32 19.20 -27.79
C THR A 44 11.15 17.78 -28.31
N ASN A 45 10.09 17.55 -29.09
CA ASN A 45 9.83 16.25 -29.68
C ASN A 45 10.71 15.99 -30.92
N LYS A 46 10.64 14.78 -31.48
CA LYS A 46 11.42 14.39 -32.69
C LYS A 46 11.10 15.23 -33.93
N ALA A 47 9.96 15.92 -33.96
CA ALA A 47 9.55 16.81 -35.05
C ALA A 47 10.01 18.27 -34.84
N GLY A 48 10.79 18.56 -33.78
CA GLY A 48 11.30 19.89 -33.47
C GLY A 48 10.32 20.81 -32.75
N ALA A 49 9.13 20.33 -32.39
CA ALA A 49 8.16 21.13 -31.63
C ALA A 49 8.46 21.08 -30.12
N THR A 50 8.58 22.25 -29.51
CA THR A 50 8.83 22.45 -28.08
C THR A 50 7.52 22.68 -27.34
N ASN A 51 7.28 21.91 -26.27
CA ASN A 51 6.12 22.05 -25.40
C ASN A 51 6.52 21.85 -23.93
N MET A 52 5.71 22.38 -23.01
CA MET A 52 5.79 21.98 -21.60
C MET A 52 5.17 20.59 -21.44
N ARG A 53 5.85 19.71 -20.71
CA ARG A 53 5.31 18.39 -20.34
C ARG A 53 5.51 18.14 -18.85
N LYS A 54 4.72 17.22 -18.30
CA LYS A 54 4.92 16.74 -16.94
C LYS A 54 6.28 16.04 -16.81
N VAL A 55 7.02 16.34 -15.74
CA VAL A 55 8.32 15.71 -15.45
C VAL A 55 8.13 14.20 -15.28
N PRO A 56 8.96 13.35 -15.90
CA PRO A 56 8.87 11.90 -15.77
C PRO A 56 8.95 11.41 -14.31
N LEU A 57 9.82 12.02 -13.48
CA LEU A 57 9.92 11.70 -12.05
C LEU A 57 8.59 11.96 -11.32
N TYR A 58 7.98 13.12 -11.52
CA TYR A 58 6.70 13.45 -10.90
C TYR A 58 5.59 12.47 -11.34
N THR A 59 5.59 12.09 -12.61
CA THR A 59 4.66 11.07 -13.14
C THR A 59 4.88 9.70 -12.50
N ALA A 60 6.14 9.29 -12.30
CA ALA A 60 6.48 8.04 -11.60
C ALA A 60 6.05 8.06 -10.13
N MET A 61 6.20 9.19 -9.44
CA MET A 61 5.71 9.36 -8.07
C MET A 61 4.18 9.25 -7.97
N GLU A 62 3.44 9.88 -8.89
CA GLU A 62 1.97 9.77 -8.93
C GLU A 62 1.51 8.31 -9.11
N SER A 63 2.16 7.56 -10.00
CA SER A 63 1.87 6.13 -10.17
C SER A 63 2.21 5.31 -8.93
N LEU A 64 3.40 5.53 -8.35
CA LEU A 64 3.85 4.79 -7.16
C LEU A 64 2.96 5.05 -5.94
N ARG A 65 2.44 6.29 -5.76
CA ARG A 65 1.46 6.61 -4.72
C ARG A 65 0.17 5.79 -4.86
N LYS A 66 -0.33 5.63 -6.09
CA LYS A 66 -1.51 4.81 -6.39
C LYS A 66 -1.24 3.33 -6.08
N ASP A 67 -0.06 2.83 -6.44
CA ASP A 67 0.34 1.45 -6.17
C ASP A 67 0.50 1.19 -4.66
N ILE A 68 1.12 2.12 -3.92
CA ILE A 68 1.23 2.07 -2.45
C ILE A 68 -0.16 2.01 -1.81
N ALA A 69 -1.09 2.88 -2.21
CA ALA A 69 -2.46 2.86 -1.69
C ALA A 69 -3.13 1.50 -1.96
N ALA A 70 -3.01 0.99 -3.20
CA ALA A 70 -3.62 -0.27 -3.59
C ALA A 70 -3.00 -1.49 -2.89
N TYR A 71 -1.71 -1.51 -2.58
CA TYR A 71 -1.09 -2.58 -1.80
C TYR A 71 -1.39 -2.46 -0.30
N SER A 72 -1.50 -1.24 0.21
CA SER A 72 -1.96 -0.99 1.59
C SER A 72 -3.37 -1.54 1.79
N ASP A 73 -4.28 -1.32 0.82
CA ASP A 73 -5.63 -1.92 0.81
C ASP A 73 -5.55 -3.45 0.84
N ARG A 74 -4.74 -4.07 -0.04
CA ARG A 74 -4.62 -5.54 -0.13
C ARG A 74 -4.01 -6.20 1.10
N LEU A 75 -3.13 -5.49 1.81
CA LEU A 75 -2.52 -5.95 3.06
C LEU A 75 -3.35 -5.57 4.30
N CYS A 76 -4.49 -4.92 4.09
CA CYS A 76 -5.37 -4.39 5.11
C CYS A 76 -4.64 -3.50 6.14
N LEU A 77 -3.81 -2.60 5.63
CA LEU A 77 -2.96 -1.70 6.43
C LEU A 77 -3.53 -0.29 6.56
N ASN A 78 -4.75 -0.05 6.08
CA ASN A 78 -5.42 1.25 6.22
C ASN A 78 -6.81 1.11 6.87
N PRO A 79 -7.37 2.21 7.40
CA PRO A 79 -8.65 2.19 8.11
C PRO A 79 -9.81 1.63 7.27
N LYS A 80 -9.85 1.95 5.97
CA LYS A 80 -10.86 1.45 5.02
C LYS A 80 -10.88 -0.08 4.94
N SER A 81 -9.72 -0.71 5.14
CA SER A 81 -9.58 -2.17 5.11
C SER A 81 -10.01 -2.86 6.39
N LEU A 82 -10.11 -2.13 7.52
CA LEU A 82 -10.48 -2.72 8.81
C LEU A 82 -11.98 -3.05 8.87
N GLU A 83 -12.82 -2.34 8.12
CA GLU A 83 -14.26 -2.61 8.03
C GLU A 83 -14.58 -3.98 7.41
N SER A 84 -13.70 -4.50 6.55
CA SER A 84 -13.88 -5.80 5.87
C SER A 84 -13.32 -6.98 6.65
N ILE A 85 -12.55 -6.74 7.72
CA ILE A 85 -11.95 -7.81 8.52
C ILE A 85 -12.92 -8.21 9.62
N LYS A 86 -13.65 -9.30 9.40
CA LYS A 86 -14.18 -10.09 10.51
C LYS A 86 -12.97 -10.72 11.22
N ILE A 87 -12.50 -10.06 12.27
CA ILE A 87 -11.54 -10.67 13.18
C ILE A 87 -12.25 -11.91 13.73
N GLU A 88 -11.82 -13.10 13.31
CA GLU A 88 -12.19 -14.34 13.97
C GLU A 88 -11.61 -14.24 15.39
N LYS A 89 -12.40 -13.64 16.30
CA LYS A 89 -12.15 -13.77 17.72
C LYS A 89 -12.27 -15.27 17.99
N GLU A 90 -11.25 -15.85 18.59
CA GLU A 90 -11.31 -17.16 19.26
C GLU A 90 -12.29 -17.05 20.45
N GLY A 91 -13.58 -16.86 20.16
CA GLY A 91 -14.65 -17.04 21.11
C GLY A 91 -14.91 -18.53 21.20
N LYS A 92 -15.02 -19.07 22.42
CA LYS A 92 -15.49 -20.43 22.63
C LYS A 92 -16.70 -20.68 21.73
N SER A 93 -16.58 -21.70 20.88
CA SER A 93 -17.68 -22.14 20.02
C SER A 93 -18.95 -22.30 20.84
N THR A 94 -20.10 -21.85 20.31
CA THR A 94 -21.40 -22.05 20.95
C THR A 94 -21.63 -23.53 21.26
N LEU A 95 -21.13 -24.43 20.41
CA LEU A 95 -21.15 -25.86 20.65
C LEU A 95 -20.30 -26.26 21.86
N ALA A 96 -19.12 -25.66 22.02
CA ALA A 96 -18.25 -25.92 23.17
C ALA A 96 -18.90 -25.43 24.48
N SER A 97 -19.63 -24.31 24.47
CA SER A 97 -20.36 -23.87 25.67
C SER A 97 -21.54 -24.78 26.01
N VAL A 98 -22.26 -25.26 25.00
CA VAL A 98 -23.39 -26.17 25.19
C VAL A 98 -22.93 -27.53 25.71
N LEU A 99 -21.81 -28.06 25.20
CA LEU A 99 -21.22 -29.31 25.66
C LEU A 99 -20.74 -29.22 27.11
N SER A 100 -20.09 -28.12 27.51
CA SER A 100 -19.69 -27.93 28.91
C SER A 100 -20.87 -27.88 29.88
N ASN A 101 -22.05 -27.43 29.44
CA ASN A 101 -23.26 -27.40 30.26
C ASN A 101 -24.00 -28.76 30.32
N LEU A 102 -23.59 -29.75 29.52
CA LEU A 102 -24.18 -31.10 29.49
C LEU A 102 -23.36 -32.11 30.31
N GLU A 103 -22.15 -31.74 30.72
CA GLU A 103 -21.25 -32.56 31.56
C GLU A 103 -21.38 -32.26 33.06
N GLU A 104 -22.25 -31.32 33.45
CA GLU A 104 -22.73 -31.07 34.83
C GLU A 104 -24.03 -31.84 35.13
#